data_AF-A0A9P0K6Y8-F1
#
_entry.id   AF-A0A9P0K6Y8-F1
#
_cell.length_a   1.000
_cell.length_b   1.000
_cell.length_c   1.000
_cell.angle_alpha   90.00
_cell.angle_beta   90.00
_cell.angle_gamma   90.00
#
_symmetry.space_group_name_H-M   'P 1'
#
loop_
_entity.id
_entity.type
_entity.pdbx_description
1 polymer ?
#
loop_
_entity_poly.entity_id
_entity_poly.type
_entity_poly.pdbx_seq_one_letter_code
_entity_poly.pdbx_strand_id
1 'polypeptide(L)'
;MLLRWYIILGVLAAFTIAADHTLFKTCEKVGVCQRLRNTTANELFKIENLKPTTAGNVTNTWQLSRGTDKFTLTIELLNNAKVRFQLKEEGSKRYELKDVLDENQPQPIKVKVEPSQDEKKTTITPDPSTKEQHSIVIYKEPLKVAFLYNEKELVVLDSTNLVMEYKNGKFDEKDVEIKDIGFNVIFSDALKLYGLHHHAYNLELPDTSDMEPFRLRNSDTANFEANSPMALYGSVPVIYGHSNSSTTGIFLHNAAEQWVDIRYTKDGSPSAHFMVDSGSFDLFVMLGPNIENVVQQFTDLTGKAQMPQVCFILLQVTYNTGQFVMNTPKIIHNV
;
A
#
# COMPACT_ATOMS: atom_id res chain seq x y z
N MET A 1 0.88 22.44 -49.62
CA MET A 1 1.38 21.29 -48.81
C MET A 1 1.04 21.44 -47.33
N LEU A 2 1.24 22.62 -46.73
CA LEU A 2 0.92 22.92 -45.31
C LEU A 2 -0.56 22.73 -44.92
N LEU A 3 -1.52 23.17 -45.75
CA LEU A 3 -2.96 23.04 -45.47
C LEU A 3 -3.42 21.59 -45.27
N ARG A 4 -2.78 20.65 -45.96
CA ARG A 4 -3.09 19.21 -45.88
C ARG A 4 -2.64 18.63 -44.54
N TRP A 5 -1.52 19.09 -44.00
CA TRP A 5 -1.05 18.74 -42.66
C TRP A 5 -1.94 19.34 -41.57
N TYR A 6 -2.41 20.58 -41.72
CA TYR A 6 -3.36 21.18 -40.78
C TYR A 6 -4.71 20.47 -40.75
N ILE A 7 -5.23 20.02 -41.91
CA ILE A 7 -6.47 19.23 -41.97
C ILE A 7 -6.25 17.85 -41.33
N ILE A 8 -5.11 17.19 -41.58
CA ILE A 8 -4.80 15.89 -40.95
C ILE A 8 -4.63 16.02 -39.43
N LEU A 9 -3.96 17.08 -38.94
CA LEU A 9 -3.85 17.38 -37.51
C LEU A 9 -5.20 17.71 -36.87
N GLY A 10 -6.04 18.51 -37.55
CA GLY A 10 -7.38 18.84 -37.08
C GLY A 10 -8.32 17.63 -37.03
N VAL A 11 -8.19 16.71 -37.98
CA VAL A 11 -8.95 15.45 -37.98
C VAL A 11 -8.43 14.49 -36.91
N LEU A 12 -7.12 14.34 -36.73
CA LEU A 12 -6.53 13.50 -35.68
C LEU A 12 -6.89 13.99 -34.26
N ALA A 13 -6.94 15.31 -34.04
CA ALA A 13 -7.34 15.88 -32.76
C ALA A 13 -8.85 15.68 -32.45
N ALA A 14 -9.70 15.48 -33.46
CA ALA A 14 -11.13 15.24 -33.27
C ALA A 14 -11.49 13.79 -32.88
N PHE A 15 -10.53 12.85 -32.96
CA PHE A 15 -10.76 11.43 -32.69
C PHE A 15 -10.11 10.90 -31.40
N THR A 16 -9.53 11.75 -30.56
CA THR A 16 -9.03 11.31 -29.25
C THR A 16 -10.18 11.19 -28.26
N ILE A 17 -10.75 9.99 -28.15
CA ILE A 17 -11.66 9.65 -27.06
C ILE A 17 -10.78 9.33 -25.85
N ALA A 18 -10.68 10.29 -24.94
CA ALA A 18 -9.97 10.16 -23.67
C ALA A 18 -10.97 10.01 -22.52
N ALA A 19 -10.49 9.60 -21.35
CA ALA A 19 -11.31 9.51 -20.16
C ALA A 19 -11.85 10.90 -19.75
N ASP A 20 -13.07 10.95 -19.22
CA ASP A 20 -13.68 12.19 -18.77
C ASP A 20 -13.15 12.59 -17.37
N HIS A 21 -12.15 13.48 -17.35
CA HIS A 21 -11.55 14.04 -16.13
C HIS A 21 -12.48 14.95 -15.31
N THR A 22 -13.70 15.20 -15.79
CA THR A 22 -14.75 15.82 -14.95
C THR A 22 -15.44 14.79 -14.06
N LEU A 23 -15.56 13.54 -14.55
CA LEU A 23 -16.11 12.41 -13.83
C LEU A 23 -15.06 11.77 -12.91
N PHE A 24 -13.86 11.54 -13.43
CA PHE A 24 -12.74 10.98 -12.68
C PHE A 24 -11.97 12.10 -11.96
N LYS A 25 -12.29 12.27 -10.68
CA LYS A 25 -11.72 13.35 -9.85
C LYS A 25 -10.21 13.22 -9.69
N THR A 26 -9.51 14.34 -9.88
CA THR A 26 -8.11 14.54 -9.46
C THR A 26 -7.98 14.61 -7.95
N CYS A 27 -6.77 14.49 -7.44
CA CYS A 27 -6.43 14.57 -6.03
C CYS A 27 -6.96 15.86 -5.37
N GLU A 28 -6.81 17.01 -6.04
CA GLU A 28 -7.30 18.30 -5.54
C GLU A 28 -8.82 18.35 -5.34
N LYS A 29 -9.58 17.53 -6.08
CA LYS A 29 -11.04 17.44 -5.99
C LYS A 29 -11.51 16.38 -5.00
N VAL A 30 -10.60 15.64 -4.37
CA VAL A 30 -10.90 14.58 -3.39
C VAL A 30 -10.34 14.99 -2.03
N GLY A 31 -11.24 15.14 -1.05
CA GLY A 31 -10.94 15.75 0.24
C GLY A 31 -9.76 15.10 0.97
N VAL A 32 -9.70 13.77 1.06
CA VAL A 32 -8.58 13.07 1.73
C VAL A 32 -7.24 13.34 1.05
N CYS A 33 -7.19 13.26 -0.29
CA CYS A 33 -5.96 13.46 -1.03
C CYS A 33 -5.48 14.91 -0.91
N GLN A 34 -6.38 15.87 -1.09
CA GLN A 34 -6.09 17.29 -0.91
C GLN A 34 -5.57 17.61 0.51
N ARG A 35 -6.16 17.01 1.55
CA ARG A 35 -5.76 17.24 2.94
C ARG A 35 -4.43 16.61 3.32
N LEU A 36 -4.06 15.48 2.72
CA LEU A 36 -2.87 14.70 3.13
C LEU A 36 -1.65 14.86 2.21
N ARG A 37 -1.81 15.30 0.96
CA ARG A 37 -0.73 15.32 -0.04
C ARG A 37 0.43 16.25 0.32
N ASN A 38 0.10 17.45 0.81
CA ASN A 38 1.08 18.49 1.15
C ASN A 38 1.14 18.78 2.65
N THR A 39 0.50 17.96 3.48
CA THR A 39 0.46 18.16 4.93
C THR A 39 1.59 17.38 5.59
N THR A 40 2.53 18.09 6.19
CA THR A 40 3.40 17.55 7.24
C THR A 40 2.62 17.49 8.55
N ALA A 41 2.79 16.44 9.35
CA ALA A 41 2.06 16.32 10.60
C ALA A 41 2.43 17.49 11.54
N ASN A 42 1.45 18.36 11.84
CA ASN A 42 1.64 19.48 12.78
C ASN A 42 1.93 18.99 14.21
N GLU A 43 1.43 17.80 14.53
CA GLU A 43 1.66 17.11 15.79
C GLU A 43 2.17 15.70 15.50
N LEU A 44 3.33 15.38 16.06
CA LEU A 44 3.97 14.08 15.92
C LEU A 44 3.43 13.10 16.97
N PHE A 45 3.37 11.83 16.59
CA PHE A 45 3.10 10.74 17.51
C PHE A 45 4.24 10.60 18.54
N LYS A 46 3.86 10.44 19.80
CA LYS A 46 4.78 10.21 20.92
C LYS A 46 4.49 8.86 21.55
N ILE A 47 5.52 8.08 21.77
CA ILE A 47 5.45 6.81 22.50
C ILE A 47 5.71 7.05 23.99
N GLU A 48 4.75 6.68 24.85
CA GLU A 48 4.82 7.01 26.29
C GLU A 48 5.96 6.27 26.98
N ASN A 49 6.04 4.96 26.75
CA ASN A 49 7.04 4.05 27.31
C ASN A 49 7.55 3.15 26.20
N LEU A 50 8.86 2.92 26.13
CA LEU A 50 9.49 2.03 25.16
C LEU A 50 9.38 0.54 25.53
N LYS A 51 9.05 0.22 26.79
CA LYS A 51 8.71 -1.14 27.21
C LYS A 51 7.28 -1.48 26.78
N PRO A 52 7.07 -2.48 25.91
CA PRO A 52 5.73 -2.90 25.53
C PRO A 52 5.02 -3.63 26.67
N THR A 53 3.69 -3.66 26.57
CA THR A 53 2.91 -4.75 27.15
C THR A 53 2.99 -5.94 26.19
N THR A 54 3.48 -7.08 26.68
CA THR A 54 3.70 -8.26 25.85
C THR A 54 2.73 -9.37 26.21
N ALA A 55 2.03 -9.92 25.22
CA ALA A 55 1.20 -11.10 25.35
C ALA A 55 1.92 -12.31 24.76
N GLY A 56 2.24 -13.31 25.61
CA GLY A 56 2.83 -14.59 25.18
C GLY A 56 4.22 -14.51 24.53
N ASN A 57 4.94 -13.40 24.69
CA ASN A 57 6.19 -13.07 23.97
C ASN A 57 6.02 -12.99 22.45
N VAL A 58 4.82 -12.66 21.97
CA VAL A 58 4.49 -12.70 20.55
C VAL A 58 3.93 -11.34 20.14
N THR A 59 2.84 -10.92 20.78
CA THR A 59 2.19 -9.65 20.49
C THR A 59 2.75 -8.58 21.42
N ASN A 60 3.25 -7.49 20.86
CA ASN A 60 3.84 -6.38 21.62
C ASN A 60 3.06 -5.10 21.36
N THR A 61 2.65 -4.45 22.44
CA THR A 61 1.74 -3.32 22.40
C THR A 61 2.31 -2.11 23.13
N TRP A 62 2.24 -0.95 22.50
CA TRP A 62 2.65 0.34 23.06
C TRP A 62 1.49 1.34 23.03
N GLN A 63 1.46 2.22 24.02
CA GLN A 63 0.56 3.36 24.04
C GLN A 63 1.26 4.58 23.45
N LEU A 64 0.60 5.19 22.48
CA LEU A 64 1.02 6.37 21.75
C LEU A 64 0.01 7.49 22.00
N SER A 65 0.50 8.72 21.92
CA SER A 65 -0.33 9.92 22.00
C SER A 65 -0.01 10.87 20.86
N ARG A 66 -1.02 11.59 20.39
CA ARG A 66 -0.90 12.71 19.45
C ARG A 66 -1.90 13.78 19.87
N GLY A 67 -1.41 14.91 20.34
CA GLY A 67 -2.26 15.92 20.98
C GLY A 67 -2.98 15.34 22.21
N THR A 68 -4.30 15.34 22.18
CA THR A 68 -5.16 14.74 23.21
C THR A 68 -5.54 13.30 22.92
N ASP A 69 -5.30 12.83 21.70
CA ASP A 69 -5.76 11.54 21.23
C ASP A 69 -4.76 10.44 21.60
N LYS A 70 -5.31 9.27 21.93
CA LYS A 70 -4.55 8.09 22.34
C LYS A 70 -4.66 6.98 21.31
N PHE A 71 -3.57 6.26 21.14
CA PHE A 71 -3.46 5.20 20.16
C PHE A 71 -2.72 4.00 20.75
N THR A 72 -3.13 2.82 20.33
CA THR A 72 -2.48 1.56 20.62
C THR A 72 -1.73 1.09 19.38
N LEU A 73 -0.40 1.04 19.47
CA LEU A 73 0.48 0.44 18.47
C LEU A 73 0.69 -1.03 18.82
N THR A 74 0.39 -1.93 17.89
CA THR A 74 0.66 -3.36 18.01
C THR A 74 1.61 -3.82 16.92
N ILE A 75 2.69 -4.49 17.31
CA ILE A 75 3.68 -5.04 16.38
C ILE A 75 3.87 -6.53 16.67
N GLU A 76 3.81 -7.32 15.60
CA GLU A 76 4.05 -8.76 15.61
C GLU A 76 5.08 -9.12 14.55
N LEU A 77 6.14 -9.82 14.95
CA LEU A 77 7.00 -10.50 13.99
C LEU A 77 6.29 -11.79 13.59
N LEU A 78 6.31 -12.10 12.30
CA LEU A 78 5.64 -13.26 11.73
C LEU A 78 6.68 -14.18 11.11
N ASN A 79 6.30 -15.42 10.84
CA ASN A 79 7.16 -16.35 10.12
C ASN A 79 7.53 -15.84 8.72
N ASN A 80 8.61 -16.37 8.15
CA ASN A 80 9.08 -16.08 6.80
C ASN A 80 9.33 -14.57 6.58
N ALA A 81 10.06 -13.91 7.48
CA ALA A 81 10.46 -12.50 7.35
C ALA A 81 9.33 -11.49 7.07
N LYS A 82 8.16 -11.73 7.65
CA LYS A 82 7.01 -10.81 7.60
C LYS A 82 6.84 -10.10 8.94
N VAL A 83 6.31 -8.89 8.90
CA VAL A 83 5.96 -8.12 10.09
C VAL A 83 4.56 -7.56 9.92
N ARG A 84 3.76 -7.60 10.99
CA ARG A 84 2.48 -6.90 11.06
C ARG A 84 2.62 -5.69 11.98
N PHE A 85 2.20 -4.54 11.47
CA PHE A 85 2.20 -3.26 12.17
C PHE A 85 0.77 -2.71 12.17
N GLN A 86 0.19 -2.54 13.35
CA GLN A 86 -1.19 -2.06 13.50
C GLN A 86 -1.21 -0.83 14.40
N LEU A 87 -1.95 0.19 13.98
CA LEU A 87 -2.18 1.39 14.78
C LEU A 87 -3.68 1.62 14.95
N LYS A 88 -4.12 1.67 16.21
CA LYS A 88 -5.54 1.78 16.54
C LYS A 88 -5.77 2.96 17.46
N GLU A 89 -6.68 3.85 17.09
CA GLU A 89 -7.12 4.95 17.94
C GLU A 89 -8.03 4.44 19.09
N GLU A 90 -7.88 5.01 20.28
CA GLU A 90 -8.79 4.74 21.39
C GLU A 90 -10.11 5.51 21.21
N GLY A 91 -11.25 4.85 21.49
CA GLY A 91 -12.55 5.52 21.51
C GLY A 91 -13.27 5.66 20.16
N SER A 92 -12.65 5.29 19.04
CA SER A 92 -13.31 5.22 17.73
C SER A 92 -13.26 3.81 17.13
N LYS A 93 -14.22 3.52 16.24
CA LYS A 93 -14.33 2.26 15.52
C LYS A 93 -14.07 2.51 14.03
N ARG A 94 -12.92 2.03 13.57
CA ARG A 94 -12.57 1.93 12.15
C ARG A 94 -13.04 0.60 11.58
N TYR A 95 -13.33 0.58 10.27
CA TYR A 95 -13.65 -0.67 9.58
C TYR A 95 -12.39 -1.55 9.50
N GLU A 96 -12.48 -2.76 10.05
CA GLU A 96 -11.43 -3.77 9.97
C GLU A 96 -11.79 -4.74 8.84
N LEU A 97 -10.91 -4.84 7.84
CA LEU A 97 -11.12 -5.68 6.67
C LEU A 97 -11.11 -7.16 7.08
N LYS A 98 -12.07 -7.92 6.55
CA LYS A 98 -12.22 -9.36 6.77
C LYS A 98 -12.06 -10.09 5.44
N ASP A 99 -11.78 -11.39 5.52
CA ASP A 99 -11.82 -12.33 4.39
C ASP A 99 -10.74 -12.11 3.30
N VAL A 100 -9.76 -11.24 3.53
CA VAL A 100 -8.59 -11.06 2.64
C VAL A 100 -7.38 -11.87 3.09
N LEU A 101 -7.19 -12.01 4.41
CA LEU A 101 -6.13 -12.83 4.95
C LEU A 101 -6.56 -14.31 4.95
N ASP A 102 -5.63 -15.20 4.58
CA ASP A 102 -5.83 -16.65 4.69
C ASP A 102 -6.17 -17.04 6.13
N GLU A 103 -7.04 -18.02 6.33
CA GLU A 103 -7.51 -18.46 7.65
C GLU A 103 -6.36 -18.93 8.56
N ASN A 104 -5.26 -19.41 7.98
CA ASN A 104 -4.08 -19.83 8.72
C ASN A 104 -3.05 -18.72 8.88
N GLN A 105 -3.37 -17.46 8.57
CA GLN A 105 -2.46 -16.32 8.68
C GLN A 105 -3.13 -15.13 9.41
N PRO A 106 -2.32 -14.26 10.04
CA PRO A 106 -0.87 -14.32 10.18
C PRO A 106 -0.41 -15.39 11.19
N GLN A 107 0.86 -15.81 11.11
CA GLN A 107 1.50 -16.74 12.07
C GLN A 107 2.62 -16.01 12.84
N PRO A 108 2.29 -15.39 13.99
CA PRO A 108 3.27 -14.69 14.81
C PRO A 108 4.32 -15.61 15.43
N ILE A 109 5.53 -15.08 15.63
CA ILE A 109 6.65 -15.80 16.26
C ILE A 109 6.97 -15.23 17.63
N LYS A 110 7.68 -16.02 18.44
CA LYS A 110 8.21 -15.56 19.73
C LYS A 110 9.33 -14.56 19.49
N VAL A 111 9.33 -13.50 20.29
CA VAL A 111 10.31 -12.42 20.22
C VAL A 111 10.87 -12.07 21.59
N LYS A 112 12.04 -11.45 21.57
CA LYS A 112 12.65 -10.76 22.69
C LYS A 112 12.60 -9.26 22.42
N VAL A 113 12.21 -8.50 23.43
CA VAL A 113 12.19 -7.04 23.37
C VAL A 113 13.24 -6.46 24.30
N GLU A 114 14.13 -5.65 23.75
CA GLU A 114 15.29 -5.09 24.45
C GLU A 114 15.30 -3.57 24.28
N PRO A 115 14.81 -2.81 25.28
CA PRO A 115 15.01 -1.37 25.32
C PRO A 115 16.49 -1.03 25.46
N SER A 116 16.93 0.04 24.78
CA SER A 116 18.29 0.55 24.93
C SER A 116 18.49 1.17 26.33
N GLN A 117 19.74 1.16 26.82
CA GLN A 117 20.08 1.72 28.14
C GLN A 117 19.76 3.22 28.26
N ASP A 118 19.79 3.94 27.14
CA ASP A 118 19.45 5.37 27.07
C ASP A 118 17.95 5.63 26.86
N GLU A 119 17.12 4.58 26.80
CA GLU A 119 15.67 4.64 26.55
C GLU A 119 15.30 5.50 25.32
N LYS A 120 16.16 5.53 24.30
CA LYS A 120 15.90 6.21 23.03
C LYS A 120 15.35 5.27 21.97
N LYS A 121 15.63 3.97 22.07
CA LYS A 121 15.14 2.97 21.13
C LYS A 121 14.79 1.66 21.82
N THR A 122 14.02 0.82 21.14
CA THR A 122 13.75 -0.55 21.55
C THR A 122 13.88 -1.45 20.34
N THR A 123 14.59 -2.55 20.53
CA THR A 123 14.79 -3.56 19.49
C THR A 123 13.89 -4.76 19.79
N ILE A 124 13.18 -5.21 18.76
CA ILE A 124 12.44 -6.47 18.78
C ILE A 124 13.21 -7.45 17.91
N THR A 125 13.68 -8.53 18.51
CA THR A 125 14.41 -9.61 17.83
C THR A 125 13.64 -10.92 17.92
N PRO A 126 13.70 -11.79 16.89
CA PRO A 126 13.16 -13.12 16.98
C PRO A 126 13.83 -13.91 18.10
N ASP A 127 13.07 -14.79 18.76
CA ASP A 127 13.65 -15.76 19.68
C ASP A 127 14.66 -16.64 18.91
N PRO A 128 15.85 -16.93 19.46
CA PRO A 128 16.87 -17.73 18.79
C PRO A 128 16.38 -19.09 18.26
N SER A 129 15.31 -19.65 18.83
CA SER A 129 14.69 -20.89 18.37
C SER A 129 14.02 -20.80 17.00
N THR A 130 13.66 -19.60 16.53
CA THR A 130 12.86 -19.38 15.30
C THR A 130 13.69 -19.41 14.01
N LYS A 131 15.02 -19.22 14.10
CA LYS A 131 15.94 -19.06 12.96
C LYS A 131 15.62 -17.90 12.01
N GLU A 132 14.74 -16.99 12.42
CA GLU A 132 14.38 -15.80 11.66
C GLU A 132 15.46 -14.72 11.79
N GLN A 133 15.66 -13.94 10.73
CA GLN A 133 16.73 -12.94 10.62
C GLN A 133 16.23 -11.49 10.58
N HIS A 134 14.92 -11.31 10.60
CA HIS A 134 14.31 -9.99 10.57
C HIS A 134 14.15 -9.42 11.98
N SER A 135 14.36 -8.13 12.15
CA SER A 135 14.21 -7.44 13.43
C SER A 135 13.62 -6.04 13.22
N ILE A 136 13.18 -5.43 14.32
CA ILE A 136 12.56 -4.10 14.28
C ILE A 136 13.25 -3.23 15.32
N VAL A 137 13.50 -1.96 14.95
CA VAL A 137 13.97 -0.95 15.89
C VAL A 137 12.96 0.19 15.91
N ILE A 138 12.40 0.45 17.09
CA ILE A 138 11.52 1.58 17.35
C ILE A 138 12.35 2.67 18.01
N TYR A 139 12.44 3.84 17.38
CA TYR A 139 13.05 5.04 17.95
C TYR A 139 11.97 5.90 18.57
N LYS A 140 12.25 6.50 19.74
CA LYS A 140 11.27 7.27 20.52
C LYS A 140 11.03 8.68 19.97
N GLU A 141 12.09 9.41 19.65
CA GLU A 141 12.02 10.84 19.30
C GLU A 141 13.01 11.22 18.17
N PRO A 142 12.53 11.56 16.96
CA PRO A 142 11.15 11.39 16.49
C PRO A 142 10.78 9.90 16.45
N LEU A 143 9.47 9.60 16.51
CA LEU A 143 9.02 8.21 16.38
C LEU A 143 9.38 7.70 14.98
N LYS A 144 10.24 6.70 14.92
CA LYS A 144 10.65 6.03 13.68
C LYS A 144 10.62 4.54 13.91
N VAL A 145 10.11 3.77 12.96
CA VAL A 145 10.14 2.31 13.01
C VAL A 145 10.94 1.81 11.83
N ALA A 146 12.10 1.24 12.12
CA ALA A 146 12.98 0.63 11.13
C ALA A 146 12.75 -0.89 11.12
N PHE A 147 12.60 -1.45 9.93
CA PHE A 147 12.50 -2.88 9.69
C PHE A 147 13.81 -3.34 9.07
N LEU A 148 14.44 -4.30 9.72
CA LEU A 148 15.77 -4.78 9.39
C LEU A 148 15.72 -6.25 9.00
N TYR A 149 16.62 -6.64 8.10
CA TYR A 149 16.90 -8.03 7.78
C TYR A 149 18.41 -8.22 7.77
N ASN A 150 18.92 -9.19 8.53
CA ASN A 150 20.37 -9.37 8.74
C ASN A 150 21.06 -8.06 9.18
N GLU A 151 20.47 -7.38 10.17
CA GLU A 151 20.96 -6.11 10.72
C GLU A 151 21.03 -4.92 9.73
N LYS A 152 20.59 -5.11 8.48
CA LYS A 152 20.47 -4.05 7.48
C LYS A 152 19.08 -3.44 7.51
N GLU A 153 18.98 -2.12 7.67
CA GLU A 153 17.73 -1.37 7.54
C GLU A 153 17.24 -1.39 6.08
N LEU A 154 16.06 -1.96 5.84
CA LEU A 154 15.51 -2.10 4.49
C LEU A 154 14.26 -1.26 4.26
N VAL A 155 13.41 -1.12 5.29
CA VAL A 155 12.18 -0.33 5.24
C VAL A 155 12.09 0.52 6.48
N VAL A 156 11.60 1.75 6.34
CA VAL A 156 11.40 2.69 7.45
C VAL A 156 10.02 3.30 7.35
N LEU A 157 9.30 3.30 8.48
CA LEU A 157 8.13 4.14 8.69
C LEU A 157 8.54 5.35 9.52
N ASP A 158 8.39 6.53 8.94
CA ASP A 158 8.63 7.79 9.63
C ASP A 158 7.31 8.39 10.13
N SER A 159 7.28 8.81 11.40
CA SER A 159 6.11 9.45 12.00
C SER A 159 5.89 10.89 11.55
N THR A 160 6.85 11.54 10.87
CA THR A 160 6.71 12.94 10.41
C THR A 160 5.54 13.15 9.45
N ASN A 161 5.19 12.13 8.67
CA ASN A 161 4.03 12.10 7.78
C ASN A 161 2.91 11.15 8.27
N LEU A 162 3.08 10.55 9.46
CA LEU A 162 2.04 9.72 10.05
C LEU A 162 0.94 10.61 10.60
N VAL A 163 -0.25 10.44 10.05
CA VAL A 163 -1.46 11.17 10.39
C VAL A 163 -2.57 10.14 10.55
N MET A 164 -3.27 10.16 11.67
CA MET A 164 -4.56 9.49 11.82
C MET A 164 -5.51 10.51 12.43
N GLU A 165 -6.49 10.95 11.64
CA GLU A 165 -7.49 11.93 12.07
C GLU A 165 -8.82 11.22 12.28
N TYR A 166 -9.50 11.59 13.37
CA TYR A 166 -10.90 11.28 13.60
C TYR A 166 -11.63 12.57 13.94
N LYS A 167 -12.41 13.11 13.00
CA LYS A 167 -13.19 14.33 13.20
C LYS A 167 -14.62 14.11 12.77
N ASN A 168 -15.55 14.38 13.68
CA ASN A 168 -16.97 14.47 13.38
C ASN A 168 -17.38 15.94 13.40
N GLY A 169 -18.05 16.38 12.34
CA GLY A 169 -18.56 17.75 12.26
C GLY A 169 -19.78 17.83 11.35
N LYS A 170 -20.31 19.05 11.21
CA LYS A 170 -21.33 19.37 10.22
C LYS A 170 -20.77 20.35 9.22
N PHE A 171 -20.88 20.03 7.93
CA PHE A 171 -20.61 20.95 6.84
C PHE A 171 -21.86 21.08 5.99
N ASP A 172 -22.44 22.27 5.93
CA ASP A 172 -23.67 22.56 5.18
C ASP A 172 -24.81 21.57 5.53
N GLU A 173 -25.11 21.47 6.84
CA GLU A 173 -26.10 20.55 7.44
C GLU A 173 -25.87 19.05 7.23
N LYS A 174 -24.83 18.64 6.49
CA LYS A 174 -24.43 17.25 6.34
C LYS A 174 -23.40 16.87 7.39
N ASP A 175 -23.63 15.73 8.03
CA ASP A 175 -22.63 15.13 8.90
C ASP A 175 -21.42 14.73 8.05
N VAL A 176 -20.27 15.30 8.39
CA VAL A 176 -18.97 14.97 7.77
C VAL A 176 -18.15 14.25 8.82
N GLU A 177 -17.82 13.00 8.51
CA GLU A 177 -16.90 12.18 9.29
C GLU A 177 -15.60 12.05 8.51
N ILE A 178 -14.50 12.51 9.12
CA ILE A 178 -13.14 12.42 8.57
C ILE A 178 -12.42 11.31 9.33
N LYS A 179 -11.93 10.31 8.58
CA LYS A 179 -11.20 9.14 9.09
C LYS A 179 -9.85 8.97 8.39
N ASP A 180 -9.27 10.08 7.95
CA ASP A 180 -8.06 10.11 7.14
C ASP A 180 -6.89 9.41 7.83
N ILE A 181 -6.14 8.64 7.04
CA ILE A 181 -4.87 8.03 7.43
C ILE A 181 -3.82 8.45 6.40
N GLY A 182 -2.76 9.12 6.85
CA GLY A 182 -1.58 9.43 6.06
C GLY A 182 -0.36 8.76 6.65
N PHE A 183 0.53 8.20 5.84
CA PHE A 183 1.83 7.71 6.30
C PHE A 183 2.83 7.59 5.16
N ASN A 184 4.10 7.73 5.49
CA ASN A 184 5.19 7.59 4.52
C ASN A 184 6.03 6.34 4.83
N VAL A 185 6.38 5.60 3.77
CA VAL A 185 7.27 4.45 3.83
C VAL A 185 8.50 4.74 2.99
N ILE A 186 9.69 4.58 3.58
CA ILE A 186 10.96 4.73 2.89
C ILE A 186 11.58 3.35 2.68
N PHE A 187 12.02 3.08 1.45
CA PHE A 187 12.68 1.84 1.08
C PHE A 187 14.19 2.09 0.98
N SER A 188 14.92 1.89 2.08
CA SER A 188 16.30 2.35 2.23
C SER A 188 17.26 1.77 1.18
N ASP A 189 17.09 0.51 0.80
CA ASP A 189 17.97 -0.19 -0.15
C ASP A 189 17.42 -0.27 -1.58
N ALA A 190 16.16 0.13 -1.81
CA ALA A 190 15.51 -0.04 -3.11
C ALA A 190 16.04 0.97 -4.14
N LEU A 191 16.16 0.54 -5.39
CA LEU A 191 16.45 1.44 -6.51
C LEU A 191 15.18 1.88 -7.23
N LYS A 192 14.20 0.97 -7.31
CA LYS A 192 12.94 1.14 -8.05
C LYS A 192 11.78 0.56 -7.27
N LEU A 193 10.60 1.18 -7.43
CA LEU A 193 9.35 0.70 -6.86
C LEU A 193 8.43 0.12 -7.93
N TYR A 194 7.65 -0.89 -7.53
CA TYR A 194 6.72 -1.64 -8.38
C TYR A 194 5.43 -1.93 -7.62
N GLY A 195 4.34 -2.27 -8.32
CA GLY A 195 3.09 -2.74 -7.72
C GLY A 195 1.92 -1.81 -7.98
N LEU A 196 1.11 -1.56 -6.95
CA LEU A 196 -0.10 -0.73 -6.98
C LEU A 196 -1.09 -1.08 -8.09
N HIS A 197 -1.28 -2.37 -8.41
CA HIS A 197 -2.25 -2.74 -9.46
C HIS A 197 -3.65 -2.18 -9.15
N HIS A 198 -4.47 -1.73 -10.11
CA HIS A 198 -4.34 -1.82 -11.57
C HIS A 198 -4.32 -0.43 -12.23
N HIS A 199 -3.25 -0.12 -12.97
CA HIS A 199 -3.09 1.09 -13.78
C HIS A 199 -2.56 0.77 -15.16
N ALA A 200 -2.94 1.58 -16.15
CA ALA A 200 -2.38 1.52 -17.49
C ALA A 200 -1.06 2.31 -17.53
N TYR A 201 -0.06 1.84 -16.78
CA TYR A 201 1.25 2.48 -16.66
C TYR A 201 2.38 1.46 -16.91
N ASN A 202 3.61 1.95 -17.00
CA ASN A 202 4.79 1.09 -16.94
C ASN A 202 4.85 0.30 -15.64
N LEU A 203 5.53 -0.84 -15.66
CA LEU A 203 5.72 -1.70 -14.49
C LEU A 203 6.46 -0.95 -13.36
N GLU A 204 7.50 -0.19 -13.72
CA GLU A 204 8.21 0.70 -12.81
C GLU A 204 7.33 1.92 -12.45
N LEU A 205 7.16 2.17 -11.15
CA LEU A 205 6.44 3.34 -10.66
C LEU A 205 7.30 4.61 -10.81
N PRO A 206 6.82 5.63 -11.55
CA PRO A 206 7.51 6.90 -11.74
C PRO A 206 7.48 7.76 -10.47
N ASP A 207 8.26 8.83 -10.45
CA ASP A 207 8.09 9.91 -9.47
C ASP A 207 6.78 10.66 -9.75
N THR A 208 5.97 10.88 -8.71
CA THR A 208 4.67 11.57 -8.82
C THR A 208 4.71 13.03 -8.36
N SER A 209 5.90 13.60 -8.10
CA SER A 209 6.04 14.99 -7.62
C SER A 209 5.45 16.02 -8.58
N ASP A 210 5.56 15.80 -9.89
CA ASP A 210 5.07 16.70 -10.95
C ASP A 210 3.80 16.18 -11.66
N MET A 211 3.15 15.14 -11.12
CA MET A 211 1.94 14.54 -11.71
C MET A 211 0.93 14.14 -10.63
N GLU A 212 -0.17 13.47 -10.99
CA GLU A 212 -1.14 12.97 -10.01
C GLU A 212 -0.62 11.71 -9.27
N PRO A 213 -1.02 11.49 -8.01
CA PRO A 213 -0.67 10.27 -7.29
C PRO A 213 -1.40 9.07 -7.90
N PHE A 214 -0.87 7.87 -7.69
CA PHE A 214 -1.57 6.63 -8.03
C PHE A 214 -2.83 6.48 -7.20
N ARG A 215 -3.98 6.38 -7.85
CA ARG A 215 -5.27 6.22 -7.18
C ARG A 215 -5.68 4.75 -7.16
N LEU A 216 -6.07 4.25 -6.00
CA LEU A 216 -6.64 2.92 -5.80
C LEU A 216 -8.11 3.08 -5.41
N ARG A 217 -8.98 2.89 -6.40
CA ARG A 217 -10.43 2.90 -6.26
C ARG A 217 -11.04 2.18 -7.45
N ASN A 218 -11.62 1.01 -7.21
CA ASN A 218 -12.25 0.22 -8.28
C ASN A 218 -13.33 1.05 -8.96
N SER A 219 -13.13 1.32 -10.25
CA SER A 219 -13.96 2.20 -11.06
C SER A 219 -14.05 1.67 -12.48
N ASP A 220 -15.23 1.81 -13.08
CA ASP A 220 -15.46 1.53 -14.50
C ASP A 220 -15.03 2.74 -15.34
N THR A 221 -13.73 2.78 -15.62
CA THR A 221 -13.09 3.91 -16.30
C THR A 221 -13.09 3.67 -17.81
N ALA A 222 -14.16 4.09 -18.47
CA ALA A 222 -14.31 3.98 -19.92
C ALA A 222 -13.21 4.78 -20.65
N ASN A 223 -12.64 4.18 -21.72
CA ASN A 223 -11.58 4.78 -22.54
C ASN A 223 -10.39 5.29 -21.73
N PHE A 224 -9.92 4.48 -20.77
CA PHE A 224 -8.77 4.83 -19.94
C PHE A 224 -7.55 5.23 -20.78
N GLU A 225 -6.78 6.16 -20.25
CA GLU A 225 -5.56 6.66 -20.87
C GLU A 225 -4.37 5.76 -20.55
N ALA A 226 -3.49 5.56 -21.52
CA ALA A 226 -2.18 4.95 -21.27
C ALA A 226 -1.25 5.95 -20.59
N ASN A 227 -0.32 5.44 -19.77
CA ASN A 227 0.58 6.21 -18.91
C ASN A 227 -0.16 7.16 -17.96
N SER A 228 -1.25 6.67 -17.36
CA SER A 228 -2.05 7.44 -16.39
C SER A 228 -2.08 6.77 -15.00
N PRO A 229 -1.92 7.54 -13.91
CA PRO A 229 -2.05 7.05 -12.53
C PRO A 229 -3.52 6.90 -12.08
N MET A 230 -4.47 7.13 -13.00
CA MET A 230 -5.91 7.04 -12.74
C MET A 230 -6.34 5.62 -12.40
N ALA A 231 -7.22 5.51 -11.39
CA ALA A 231 -7.74 4.23 -10.95
C ALA A 231 -8.55 3.52 -12.05
N LEU A 232 -8.37 2.20 -12.15
CA LEU A 232 -9.11 1.32 -13.04
C LEU A 232 -10.00 0.36 -12.21
N TYR A 233 -10.21 -0.86 -12.73
CA TYR A 233 -11.20 -1.81 -12.24
C TYR A 233 -10.83 -2.53 -10.95
N GLY A 234 -9.54 -2.58 -10.60
CA GLY A 234 -9.01 -3.38 -9.50
C GLY A 234 -7.95 -2.62 -8.71
N SER A 235 -7.83 -2.97 -7.43
CA SER A 235 -6.90 -2.34 -6.49
C SER A 235 -6.23 -3.40 -5.63
N VAL A 236 -4.90 -3.47 -5.68
CA VAL A 236 -4.06 -4.30 -4.82
C VAL A 236 -3.02 -3.37 -4.18
N PRO A 237 -3.22 -2.95 -2.91
CA PRO A 237 -2.39 -1.94 -2.24
C PRO A 237 -1.07 -2.53 -1.74
N VAL A 238 -0.26 -3.01 -2.68
CA VAL A 238 1.07 -3.58 -2.44
C VAL A 238 2.13 -2.82 -3.22
N ILE A 239 3.26 -2.50 -2.57
CA ILE A 239 4.43 -1.92 -3.23
C ILE A 239 5.62 -2.84 -2.97
N TYR A 240 6.42 -3.06 -4.01
CA TYR A 240 7.68 -3.78 -3.93
C TYR A 240 8.85 -2.84 -4.20
N GLY A 241 9.78 -2.74 -3.26
CA GLY A 241 11.05 -2.05 -3.44
C GLY A 241 12.12 -3.04 -3.84
N HIS A 242 12.72 -2.87 -5.02
CA HIS A 242 13.69 -3.82 -5.56
C HIS A 242 15.05 -3.17 -5.79
N SER A 243 16.11 -3.91 -5.46
CA SER A 243 17.50 -3.60 -5.74
C SER A 243 18.28 -4.86 -6.12
N ASN A 244 19.55 -4.68 -6.50
CA ASN A 244 20.43 -5.80 -6.80
C ASN A 244 20.73 -6.67 -5.57
N SER A 245 20.59 -6.12 -4.35
CA SER A 245 20.92 -6.82 -3.10
C SER A 245 19.71 -7.34 -2.35
N SER A 246 18.55 -6.69 -2.47
CA SER A 246 17.36 -7.10 -1.74
C SER A 246 16.07 -6.67 -2.44
N THR A 247 15.00 -7.39 -2.14
CA THR A 247 13.64 -7.00 -2.48
C THR A 247 12.83 -6.98 -1.20
N THR A 248 12.10 -5.90 -0.98
CA THR A 248 11.12 -5.78 0.10
C THR A 248 9.76 -5.43 -0.47
N GLY A 249 8.72 -5.63 0.32
CA GLY A 249 7.39 -5.20 -0.02
C GLY A 249 6.60 -4.73 1.18
N ILE A 250 5.63 -3.88 0.92
CA ILE A 250 4.62 -3.46 1.89
C ILE A 250 3.25 -3.76 1.34
N PHE A 251 2.35 -4.23 2.18
CA PHE A 251 0.96 -4.46 1.86
C PHE A 251 0.09 -3.77 2.90
N LEU A 252 -0.71 -2.79 2.45
CA LEU A 252 -1.66 -2.11 3.31
C LEU A 252 -2.99 -2.87 3.28
N HIS A 253 -3.35 -3.52 4.38
CA HIS A 253 -4.58 -4.28 4.53
C HIS A 253 -5.77 -3.35 4.82
N ASN A 254 -6.20 -2.62 3.78
CA ASN A 254 -7.29 -1.65 3.84
C ASN A 254 -8.05 -1.62 2.49
N ALA A 255 -9.37 -1.45 2.53
CA ALA A 255 -10.25 -1.44 1.35
C ALA A 255 -10.83 -0.04 1.01
N ALA A 256 -10.56 0.98 1.81
CA ALA A 256 -10.96 2.35 1.52
C ALA A 256 -10.25 2.90 0.29
N GLU A 257 -10.73 4.03 -0.23
CA GLU A 257 -10.04 4.75 -1.30
C GLU A 257 -8.66 5.19 -0.84
N GLN A 258 -7.65 4.95 -1.68
CA GLN A 258 -6.26 5.27 -1.39
C GLN A 258 -5.62 6.05 -2.53
N TRP A 259 -4.70 6.92 -2.16
CA TRP A 259 -3.82 7.64 -3.06
C TRP A 259 -2.39 7.42 -2.60
N VAL A 260 -1.48 7.20 -3.55
CA VAL A 260 -0.09 6.92 -3.25
C VAL A 260 0.80 7.84 -4.08
N ASP A 261 1.54 8.71 -3.40
CA ASP A 261 2.60 9.50 -4.01
C ASP A 261 3.93 8.75 -3.90
N ILE A 262 4.69 8.72 -4.98
CA ILE A 262 6.01 8.11 -5.08
C ILE A 262 7.05 9.20 -5.25
N ARG A 263 8.10 9.19 -4.42
CA ARG A 263 9.19 10.17 -4.50
C ARG A 263 10.53 9.47 -4.52
N TYR A 264 11.37 9.86 -5.48
CA TYR A 264 12.77 9.44 -5.54
C TYR A 264 13.66 10.55 -4.98
N THR A 265 14.10 10.39 -3.74
CA THR A 265 14.96 11.39 -3.08
C THR A 265 16.39 11.36 -3.63
N LYS A 266 17.10 12.49 -3.53
CA LYS A 266 18.52 12.58 -3.95
C LYS A 266 19.43 11.65 -3.15
N ASP A 267 19.01 11.29 -1.95
CA ASP A 267 19.71 10.36 -1.06
C ASP A 267 19.65 8.90 -1.56
N GLY A 268 18.90 8.65 -2.64
CA GLY A 268 18.84 7.40 -3.37
C GLY A 268 17.75 6.43 -2.90
N SER A 269 17.12 6.69 -1.75
CA SER A 269 16.04 5.85 -1.23
C SER A 269 14.68 6.35 -1.72
N PRO A 270 13.92 5.54 -2.48
CA PRO A 270 12.57 5.88 -2.85
C PRO A 270 11.62 5.81 -1.66
N SER A 271 10.57 6.62 -1.69
CA SER A 271 9.55 6.68 -0.66
C SER A 271 8.16 6.67 -1.25
N ALA A 272 7.20 6.12 -0.52
CA ALA A 272 5.81 6.03 -0.87
C ALA A 272 4.94 6.64 0.24
N HIS A 273 4.24 7.72 -0.08
CA HIS A 273 3.31 8.40 0.81
C HIS A 273 1.88 7.94 0.53
N PHE A 274 1.31 7.19 1.47
CA PHE A 274 -0.06 6.68 1.41
C PHE A 274 -1.01 7.69 2.04
N MET A 275 -2.13 7.90 1.36
CA MET A 275 -3.23 8.77 1.79
C MET A 275 -4.53 7.97 1.66
N VAL A 276 -5.18 7.66 2.77
CA VAL A 276 -6.25 6.67 2.84
C VAL A 276 -7.45 7.29 3.52
N ASP A 277 -8.64 7.13 2.92
CA ASP A 277 -9.86 7.82 3.34
C ASP A 277 -10.42 7.34 4.69
N SER A 278 -10.38 6.03 4.94
CA SER A 278 -10.92 5.43 6.16
C SER A 278 -10.40 4.00 6.39
N GLY A 279 -11.00 3.29 7.35
CA GLY A 279 -10.60 1.92 7.70
C GLY A 279 -9.48 1.86 8.74
N SER A 280 -9.06 0.65 9.09
CA SER A 280 -7.99 0.39 10.05
C SER A 280 -6.59 0.61 9.44
N PHE A 281 -5.64 1.03 10.27
CA PHE A 281 -4.22 0.98 9.92
C PHE A 281 -3.68 -0.41 10.24
N ASP A 282 -3.55 -1.26 9.22
CA ASP A 282 -3.00 -2.61 9.31
C ASP A 282 -2.02 -2.82 8.15
N LEU A 283 -0.72 -2.73 8.45
CA LEU A 283 0.35 -2.76 7.47
C LEU A 283 1.17 -4.03 7.65
N PHE A 284 1.35 -4.76 6.55
CA PHE A 284 2.27 -5.88 6.47
C PHE A 284 3.56 -5.44 5.77
N VAL A 285 4.70 -5.75 6.37
CA VAL A 285 6.03 -5.53 5.78
C VAL A 285 6.65 -6.89 5.48
N MET A 286 7.15 -7.06 4.26
CA MET A 286 7.71 -8.29 3.72
C MET A 286 9.17 -8.01 3.37
N LEU A 287 10.11 -8.65 4.05
CA LEU A 287 11.53 -8.27 3.98
C LEU A 287 12.36 -9.12 3.00
N GLY A 288 11.71 -10.04 2.27
CA GLY A 288 12.35 -10.83 1.21
C GLY A 288 13.27 -11.92 1.75
N PRO A 289 14.54 -12.04 1.29
CA PRO A 289 15.31 -11.03 0.53
C PRO A 289 15.14 -11.05 -1.00
N ASN A 290 14.63 -12.13 -1.59
CA ASN A 290 14.45 -12.26 -3.04
C ASN A 290 13.02 -11.90 -3.46
N ILE A 291 12.82 -11.52 -4.73
CA ILE A 291 11.48 -11.26 -5.28
C ILE A 291 10.55 -12.47 -5.11
N GLU A 292 11.05 -13.68 -5.34
CA GLU A 292 10.30 -14.93 -5.14
C GLU A 292 9.79 -15.06 -3.69
N ASN A 293 10.65 -14.73 -2.72
CA ASN A 293 10.28 -14.76 -1.31
C ASN A 293 9.23 -13.72 -0.98
N VAL A 294 9.35 -12.48 -1.51
CA VAL A 294 8.38 -11.42 -1.25
C VAL A 294 7.01 -11.76 -1.85
N VAL A 295 6.98 -12.30 -3.08
CA VAL A 295 5.73 -12.77 -3.70
C VAL A 295 5.13 -13.94 -2.90
N GLN A 296 5.96 -14.86 -2.43
CA GLN A 296 5.50 -15.95 -1.56
C GLN A 296 4.96 -15.42 -0.23
N GLN A 297 5.64 -14.46 0.40
CA GLN A 297 5.21 -13.80 1.63
C GLN A 297 3.84 -13.13 1.46
N PHE A 298 3.61 -12.46 0.32
CA PHE A 298 2.33 -11.84 0.00
C PHE A 298 1.22 -12.86 -0.26
N THR A 299 1.50 -13.89 -1.05
CA THR A 299 0.50 -14.94 -1.40
C THR A 299 0.24 -15.91 -0.27
N ASP A 300 1.18 -16.11 0.65
CA ASP A 300 0.92 -16.86 1.88
C ASP A 300 -0.07 -16.08 2.76
N LEU A 301 0.00 -14.73 2.80
CA LEU A 301 -0.96 -13.90 3.54
C LEU A 301 -2.34 -13.84 2.88
N THR A 302 -2.41 -13.73 1.55
CA THR A 302 -3.66 -13.39 0.83
C THR A 302 -4.26 -14.55 0.04
N GLY A 303 -3.60 -15.70 0.04
CA GLY A 303 -3.97 -16.86 -0.75
C GLY A 303 -3.19 -16.97 -2.07
N LYS A 304 -3.09 -18.21 -2.56
CA LYS A 304 -2.41 -18.54 -3.82
C LYS A 304 -3.42 -18.61 -4.96
N ALA A 305 -2.93 -18.33 -6.17
CA ALA A 305 -3.74 -18.47 -7.37
C ALA A 305 -4.29 -19.90 -7.46
N GLN A 306 -5.62 -20.00 -7.66
CA GLN A 306 -6.28 -21.28 -7.87
C GLN A 306 -5.79 -21.91 -9.16
N MET A 307 -5.64 -23.24 -9.17
CA MET A 307 -5.25 -23.95 -10.39
C MET A 307 -6.35 -23.79 -11.45
N PRO A 308 -6.07 -23.15 -12.60
CA PRO A 308 -7.10 -22.95 -13.61
C PRO A 308 -7.49 -24.28 -14.25
N GLN A 309 -8.75 -24.42 -14.65
CA GLN A 309 -9.15 -25.55 -15.50
C GLN A 309 -8.48 -25.39 -16.87
N VAL A 310 -8.02 -26.51 -17.45
CA VAL A 310 -7.26 -26.50 -18.72
C VAL A 310 -8.00 -25.81 -19.86
N CYS A 311 -9.34 -25.92 -19.90
CA CYS A 311 -10.15 -25.30 -20.95
C CYS A 311 -10.14 -23.76 -20.96
N PHE A 312 -9.77 -23.09 -19.85
CA PHE A 312 -9.73 -21.62 -19.77
C PHE A 312 -8.44 -21.00 -20.33
N ILE A 313 -7.43 -21.81 -20.67
CA ILE A 313 -6.14 -21.30 -21.16
C ILE A 313 -6.26 -20.75 -22.60
N LEU A 314 -7.28 -21.18 -23.36
CA LEU A 314 -7.54 -20.73 -24.73
C LEU A 314 -8.99 -20.26 -24.84
N LEU A 315 -9.20 -18.95 -24.83
CA LEU A 315 -10.52 -18.33 -24.94
C LEU A 315 -10.60 -17.43 -26.17
N GLN A 316 -11.66 -17.59 -26.94
CA GLN A 316 -12.09 -16.62 -27.94
C GLN A 316 -13.43 -16.04 -27.50
N VAL A 317 -13.45 -14.74 -27.21
CA VAL A 317 -14.65 -14.03 -26.75
C VAL A 317 -14.89 -12.82 -27.64
N THR A 318 -16.12 -12.66 -28.11
CA THR A 318 -16.58 -11.46 -28.79
C THR A 318 -17.93 -11.04 -28.21
N TYR A 319 -18.14 -9.74 -28.07
CA TYR A 319 -19.44 -9.20 -27.71
C TYR A 319 -20.36 -9.33 -28.92
N ASN A 320 -21.42 -10.15 -28.82
CA ASN A 320 -22.33 -10.36 -29.94
C ASN A 320 -23.76 -10.62 -29.47
N THR A 321 -24.72 -10.07 -30.21
CA THR A 321 -26.16 -10.31 -30.01
C THR A 321 -26.59 -11.57 -30.76
N GLY A 322 -26.43 -12.72 -30.12
CA GLY A 322 -27.26 -13.93 -30.31
C GLY A 322 -27.03 -14.84 -31.52
N GLN A 323 -26.52 -14.38 -32.68
CA GLN A 323 -26.65 -15.17 -33.93
C GLN A 323 -25.37 -15.84 -34.47
N PHE A 324 -24.20 -15.65 -33.83
CA PHE A 324 -22.90 -16.06 -34.39
C PHE A 324 -22.31 -17.38 -33.84
N VAL A 325 -22.86 -17.95 -32.76
CA VAL A 325 -22.22 -19.05 -32.01
C VAL A 325 -22.06 -20.34 -32.82
N MET A 326 -22.97 -20.61 -33.77
CA MET A 326 -22.95 -21.83 -34.59
C MET A 326 -22.02 -21.74 -35.81
N ASN A 327 -21.62 -20.54 -36.24
CA ASN A 327 -20.78 -20.30 -37.42
C ASN A 327 -19.31 -20.02 -37.07
N THR A 328 -18.99 -19.82 -35.79
CA THR A 328 -17.60 -19.84 -35.32
C THR A 328 -17.05 -21.26 -35.42
N PRO A 329 -15.92 -21.48 -36.13
CA PRO A 329 -15.39 -22.82 -36.32
C PRO A 329 -15.09 -23.46 -34.96
N LYS A 330 -15.58 -24.69 -34.75
CA LYS A 330 -15.13 -25.55 -33.65
C LYS A 330 -13.62 -25.68 -33.81
N ILE A 331 -12.86 -25.15 -32.86
CA ILE A 331 -11.44 -25.52 -32.69
C ILE A 331 -11.47 -26.99 -32.27
N ILE A 332 -11.38 -27.88 -33.26
CA ILE A 332 -11.32 -29.32 -33.05
C ILE A 332 -9.94 -29.61 -32.46
N HIS A 333 -9.96 -30.27 -31.30
CA HIS A 333 -8.79 -30.86 -30.66
C HIS A 333 -7.96 -31.66 -31.67
N ASN A 334 -6.73 -31.24 -31.90
CA ASN A 334 -5.63 -32.17 -32.15
C ASN A 334 -4.69 -32.00 -30.94
N VAL A 335 -4.87 -32.89 -29.96
CA VAL A 335 -3.88 -33.18 -28.92
C VAL A 335 -2.97 -34.26 -29.46
#